data_AF-A0A7M5UBI1-F1
#
_entry.id   AF-A0A7M5UBI1-F1
#
_cell.length_a   1.000
_cell.length_b   1.000
_cell.length_c   1.000
_cell.angle_alpha   90.00
_cell.angle_beta   90.00
_cell.angle_gamma   90.00
#
_symmetry.space_group_name_H-M   'P 1'
#
loop_
_entity.id
_entity.type
_entity.pdbx_description
1 polymer ?
#
loop_
_entity_poly.entity_id
_entity_poly.type
_entity_poly.pdbx_seq_one_letter_code
_entity_poly.pdbx_strand_id
1 'polypeptide(L)'
;MTKLHPECPNVYLTQFDFSLLMTKTTPSKSALFLIDCFYEKEEQFNMTVNGSAKANKAAVDPVLKKAILHYCREKFKGTSYAVSDAALNAALRSKFTSLRARGNDEEGDSAKKMLFPNGQ
;
A
#
# COMPACT_ATOMS: atom_id res chain seq x y z
N MET A 1 14.25 16.46 -4.64
CA MET A 1 13.22 15.66 -3.91
C MET A 1 12.00 16.54 -3.69
N THR A 2 10.79 15.98 -3.81
CA THR A 2 9.53 16.71 -3.68
C THR A 2 8.83 16.31 -2.39
N LYS A 3 8.46 17.29 -1.56
CA LYS A 3 7.76 17.03 -0.30
C LYS A 3 6.28 16.74 -0.57
N LEU A 4 5.76 15.63 -0.04
CA LEU A 4 4.36 15.22 -0.28
C LEU A 4 3.36 16.01 0.56
N HIS A 5 3.76 16.44 1.77
CA HIS A 5 2.92 17.19 2.69
C HIS A 5 3.73 18.25 3.46
N PRO A 6 3.27 19.50 3.55
CA PRO A 6 4.00 20.57 4.20
C PRO A 6 4.26 20.29 5.69
N GLU A 7 3.29 19.71 6.40
CA GLU A 7 3.39 19.42 7.85
C GLU A 7 3.91 18.02 8.21
N CYS A 8 4.09 17.11 7.25
CA CYS A 8 4.61 15.77 7.57
C CYS A 8 6.13 15.78 7.39
N PRO A 9 6.92 15.64 8.45
CA PRO A 9 8.38 15.53 8.31
C PRO A 9 8.72 14.25 7.56
N ASN A 10 9.79 14.28 6.75
CA ASN A 10 10.40 13.11 6.11
C ASN A 10 9.57 12.35 5.06
N VAL A 11 8.43 12.86 4.61
CA VAL A 11 7.68 12.27 3.49
C VAL A 11 8.07 12.95 2.17
N TYR A 12 9.11 12.42 1.54
CA TYR A 12 9.68 12.92 0.30
C TYR A 12 9.60 11.88 -0.81
N LEU A 13 9.35 12.33 -2.03
CA LEU A 13 9.43 11.52 -3.24
C LEU A 13 10.59 11.99 -4.12
N THR A 14 11.14 11.07 -4.91
CA THR A 14 12.01 11.46 -6.02
C THR A 14 11.20 12.22 -7.07
N GLN A 15 11.88 13.01 -7.92
CA GLN A 15 11.18 13.70 -9.01
C GLN A 15 10.53 12.72 -10.00
N PHE A 16 11.15 11.55 -10.20
CA PHE A 16 10.62 10.49 -11.03
C PHE A 16 9.33 9.91 -10.45
N ASP A 17 9.34 9.52 -9.17
CA ASP A 17 8.16 8.98 -8.50
C ASP A 17 7.03 10.01 -8.43
N PHE A 18 7.37 11.28 -8.21
CA PHE A 18 6.38 12.35 -8.23
C PHE A 18 5.73 12.49 -9.62
N SER A 19 6.52 12.42 -10.70
CA SER A 19 5.99 12.43 -12.07
C SER A 19 5.06 11.25 -12.33
N LEU A 20 5.43 10.05 -11.87
CA LEU A 20 4.58 8.86 -11.96
C LEU A 20 3.30 8.98 -11.11
N LEU A 21 3.38 9.58 -9.93
CA LEU A 21 2.24 9.86 -9.07
C LEU A 21 1.23 10.80 -9.74
N MET A 22 1.71 11.79 -10.50
CA MET A 22 0.85 12.71 -11.24
C MET A 22 -0.02 11.98 -12.28
N THR A 23 0.47 10.91 -12.89
CA THR A 23 -0.29 10.10 -13.85
C THR A 23 -1.45 9.30 -13.24
N LYS A 24 -1.51 9.15 -11.90
CA LYS A 24 -2.56 8.34 -11.26
C LYS A 24 -3.89 9.09 -11.28
N THR A 25 -4.90 8.49 -11.91
CA THR A 25 -6.19 9.13 -12.21
C THR A 25 -7.25 8.99 -11.12
N THR A 26 -7.01 8.18 -10.08
CA THR A 26 -7.95 8.03 -8.96
C THR A 26 -7.25 8.17 -7.62
N PRO A 27 -7.98 8.55 -6.55
CA PRO A 27 -7.43 8.62 -5.20
C PRO A 27 -6.85 7.29 -4.74
N SER A 28 -7.56 6.18 -4.99
CA SER A 28 -7.10 4.84 -4.64
C SER A 28 -5.80 4.50 -5.36
N LYS A 29 -5.70 4.71 -6.69
CA LYS A 29 -4.46 4.42 -7.44
C LYS A 29 -3.29 5.28 -6.95
N SER A 30 -3.54 6.54 -6.61
CA SER A 30 -2.53 7.45 -6.07
C SER A 30 -2.03 6.95 -4.70
N ALA A 31 -2.95 6.57 -3.83
CA ALA A 31 -2.62 6.04 -2.50
C ALA A 31 -1.84 4.72 -2.55
N LEU A 32 -2.27 3.79 -3.41
CA LEU A 32 -1.59 2.50 -3.57
C LEU A 32 -0.17 2.68 -4.11
N PHE A 33 0.02 3.61 -5.06
CA PHE A 33 1.34 3.94 -5.60
C PHE A 33 2.23 4.59 -4.54
N LEU A 34 1.69 5.51 -3.74
CA LEU A 34 2.45 6.11 -2.64
C LEU A 34 2.93 5.05 -1.66
N ILE A 35 2.11 4.07 -1.30
CA ILE A 35 2.56 2.94 -0.47
C ILE A 35 3.70 2.15 -1.14
N ASP A 36 3.67 1.95 -2.45
CA ASP A 36 4.76 1.28 -3.17
C ASP A 36 6.07 2.08 -3.18
N CYS A 37 6.00 3.41 -3.07
CA CYS A 37 7.19 4.25 -2.98
C CYS A 37 7.86 4.22 -1.60
N PHE A 38 7.12 3.88 -0.54
CA PHE A 38 7.62 3.95 0.84
C PHE A 38 7.80 2.59 1.50
N TYR A 39 7.18 1.53 0.98
CA TYR A 39 7.31 0.18 1.52
C TYR A 39 7.60 -0.82 0.41
N GLU A 40 8.53 -1.72 0.68
CA GLU A 40 8.78 -2.85 -0.20
C GLU A 40 7.64 -3.86 -0.14
N LYS A 41 7.51 -4.69 -1.19
CA LYS A 41 6.42 -5.68 -1.25
C LYS A 41 6.45 -6.67 -0.09
N GLU A 42 7.63 -7.05 0.37
CA GLU A 42 7.83 -7.95 1.50
C GLU A 42 7.34 -7.34 2.81
N GLU A 43 7.63 -6.05 3.04
CA GLU A 43 7.11 -5.31 4.18
C GLU A 43 5.58 -5.24 4.12
N GLN A 44 5.04 -4.87 2.95
CA GLN A 44 3.59 -4.77 2.74
C GLN A 44 2.84 -6.09 3.00
N PHE A 45 3.48 -7.25 2.80
CA PHE A 45 2.90 -8.57 3.09
C PHE A 45 2.60 -8.76 4.58
N ASN A 46 3.48 -8.25 5.44
CA ASN A 46 3.39 -8.34 6.90
C ASN A 46 2.76 -7.09 7.55
N MET A 47 2.12 -6.24 6.75
CA MET A 47 1.47 -5.02 7.23
C MET A 47 -0.05 -5.11 7.20
N THR A 48 -0.69 -4.31 8.05
CA THR A 48 -2.09 -3.92 7.88
C THR A 48 -2.21 -2.42 8.02
N VAL A 49 -3.40 -1.91 7.67
CA VAL A 49 -3.69 -0.49 7.82
C VAL A 49 -3.45 -0.01 9.25
N ASN A 50 -3.92 -0.73 10.28
CA ASN A 50 -3.81 -0.29 11.68
C ASN A 50 -2.86 -1.13 12.54
N GLY A 51 -2.10 -2.03 11.92
CA GLY A 51 -1.33 -3.06 12.63
C GLY A 51 -2.21 -4.14 13.25
N SER A 52 -1.57 -5.19 13.77
CA SER A 52 -2.23 -6.21 14.58
C SER A 52 -1.21 -6.91 15.47
N ALA A 53 -1.27 -6.67 16.78
CA ALA A 53 -0.39 -7.33 17.74
C ALA A 53 -0.59 -8.85 17.75
N LYS A 54 -1.85 -9.32 17.64
CA LYS A 54 -2.20 -10.75 17.62
C LYS A 54 -1.61 -11.50 16.42
N ALA A 55 -1.46 -10.82 15.28
CA ALA A 55 -0.92 -11.42 14.06
C ALA A 55 0.53 -10.95 13.77
N ASN A 56 1.17 -10.27 14.72
CA ASN A 56 2.49 -9.64 14.59
C ASN A 56 2.64 -8.80 13.30
N LYS A 57 1.61 -8.00 12.98
CA LYS A 57 1.59 -7.18 11.76
C LYS A 57 1.87 -5.72 12.06
N ALA A 58 2.77 -5.14 11.28
CA ALA A 58 3.10 -3.72 11.37
C ALA A 58 1.94 -2.84 10.85
N ALA A 59 1.82 -1.64 11.42
CA ALA A 59 0.88 -0.63 10.95
C ALA A 59 1.53 0.22 9.86
N VAL A 60 0.74 0.73 8.92
CA VAL A 60 1.20 1.81 8.05
C VAL A 60 1.43 3.05 8.90
N ASP A 61 2.59 3.69 8.71
CA ASP A 61 2.95 4.94 9.39
C ASP A 61 1.79 5.97 9.33
N PRO A 62 1.25 6.39 10.49
CA PRO A 62 0.21 7.41 10.57
C PRO A 62 0.57 8.73 9.88
N VAL A 63 1.85 9.12 9.91
CA VAL A 63 2.33 10.35 9.27
C VAL A 63 2.24 10.23 7.75
N LEU A 64 2.71 9.10 7.21
CA LEU A 64 2.58 8.80 5.79
C LEU A 64 1.10 8.74 5.35
N LYS A 65 0.23 8.10 6.15
CA LYS A 65 -1.21 8.08 5.88
C LYS A 65 -1.81 9.48 5.79
N LYS A 66 -1.49 10.35 6.76
CA LYS A 66 -1.94 11.75 6.76
C LYS A 66 -1.46 12.46 5.49
N ALA A 67 -0.21 12.27 5.10
CA ALA A 67 0.35 12.85 3.88
C ALA A 67 -0.37 12.36 2.61
N ILE A 68 -0.63 11.05 2.49
CA ILE A 68 -1.36 10.44 1.37
C ILE A 68 -2.78 11.00 1.29
N LEU A 69 -3.50 11.04 2.41
CA LEU A 69 -4.88 11.53 2.47
C LEU A 69 -4.96 12.98 2.00
N HIS A 70 -4.11 13.85 2.54
CA HIS A 70 -4.08 15.25 2.16
C HIS A 70 -3.71 15.42 0.68
N TYR A 71 -2.68 14.72 0.18
CA TYR A 71 -2.33 14.77 -1.23
C TYR A 71 -3.52 14.38 -2.13
N CYS A 72 -4.20 13.28 -1.81
CA CYS A 72 -5.39 12.86 -2.54
C CYS A 72 -6.52 13.90 -2.46
N ARG A 73 -6.74 14.53 -1.30
CA ARG A 73 -7.78 15.55 -1.15
C ARG A 73 -7.50 16.77 -2.01
N GLU A 74 -6.26 17.24 -2.02
CA GLU A 74 -5.87 18.41 -2.82
C GLU A 74 -5.86 18.09 -4.32
N LYS A 75 -5.28 16.97 -4.73
CA LYS A 75 -5.21 16.57 -6.15
C LYS A 75 -6.59 16.37 -6.77
N PHE A 76 -7.51 15.76 -6.03
CA PHE A 76 -8.85 15.41 -6.52
C PHE A 76 -9.93 16.37 -6.02
N LYS A 77 -9.53 17.55 -5.51
CA LYS A 77 -10.45 18.60 -5.06
C LYS A 77 -11.35 19.04 -6.21
N GLY A 78 -12.66 19.06 -5.97
CA GLY A 78 -13.65 19.44 -6.98
C GLY A 78 -13.96 18.34 -8.02
N THR A 79 -13.40 17.14 -7.88
CA THR A 79 -13.81 15.98 -8.69
C THR A 79 -14.98 15.24 -8.03
N SER A 80 -15.64 14.34 -8.78
CA SER A 80 -16.71 13.48 -8.25
C SER A 80 -16.21 12.36 -7.32
N TYR A 81 -14.89 12.21 -7.15
CA TYR A 81 -14.33 11.16 -6.32
C TYR A 81 -14.45 11.51 -4.83
N ALA A 82 -15.07 10.62 -4.07
CA ALA A 82 -15.08 10.71 -2.61
C ALA A 82 -13.68 10.40 -2.03
N VAL A 83 -13.01 11.41 -1.49
CA VAL A 83 -11.73 11.24 -0.80
C VAL A 83 -11.95 11.27 0.72
N SER A 84 -12.11 10.09 1.30
CA SER A 84 -12.28 9.90 2.75
C SER A 84 -11.25 8.93 3.32
N ASP A 85 -10.98 9.05 4.62
CA ASP A 85 -10.14 8.08 5.34
C ASP A 85 -10.66 6.65 5.19
N ALA A 86 -11.98 6.47 5.22
CA ALA A 86 -12.60 5.17 5.07
C ALA A 86 -12.30 4.54 3.69
N ALA A 87 -12.43 5.31 2.61
CA ALA A 87 -12.17 4.86 1.26
C ALA A 87 -10.69 4.51 1.03
N LEU A 88 -9.79 5.36 1.52
CA LEU A 88 -8.35 5.11 1.50
C LEU A 88 -7.97 3.86 2.29
N ASN A 89 -8.45 3.74 3.53
CA ASN A 89 -8.21 2.56 4.36
C ASN A 89 -8.80 1.28 3.77
N ALA A 90 -9.91 1.36 3.02
CA ALA A 90 -10.46 0.22 2.29
C ALA A 90 -9.56 -0.20 1.13
N ALA A 91 -9.06 0.76 0.34
CA ALA A 91 -8.13 0.48 -0.77
C ALA A 91 -6.83 -0.17 -0.27
N LEU A 92 -6.25 0.35 0.82
CA LEU A 92 -5.06 -0.20 1.44
C LEU A 92 -5.29 -1.62 2.00
N ARG A 93 -6.40 -1.84 2.70
CA ARG A 93 -6.79 -3.18 3.19
C ARG A 93 -6.90 -4.18 2.05
N SER A 94 -7.57 -3.79 0.96
CA SER A 94 -7.71 -4.63 -0.23
C SER A 94 -6.34 -5.03 -0.78
N LYS A 95 -5.43 -4.06 -0.97
CA LYS A 95 -4.07 -4.31 -1.45
C LYS A 95 -3.28 -5.30 -0.59
N PHE A 96 -3.21 -5.08 0.73
CA PHE A 96 -2.47 -5.98 1.63
C PHE A 96 -3.08 -7.39 1.67
N THR A 97 -4.41 -7.49 1.56
CA THR A 97 -5.11 -8.78 1.49
C THR A 97 -4.80 -9.51 0.18
N SER A 98 -4.82 -8.80 -0.96
CA SER A 98 -4.52 -9.37 -2.27
C SER A 98 -3.06 -9.81 -2.41
N LEU A 99 -2.10 -9.05 -1.88
CA LEU A 99 -0.69 -9.45 -1.84
C LEU A 99 -0.52 -10.76 -1.06
N ARG A 100 -1.25 -10.90 0.05
CA ARG A 100 -1.21 -12.12 0.85
C ARG A 100 -1.80 -13.34 0.15
N ALA A 101 -2.93 -13.16 -0.53
CA ALA A 101 -3.54 -14.25 -1.31
C ALA A 101 -2.53 -14.79 -2.34
N ARG A 102 -1.87 -13.90 -3.08
CA ARG A 102 -0.87 -14.28 -4.11
C ARG A 102 0.37 -14.96 -3.53
N GLY A 103 0.91 -14.47 -2.41
CA GLY A 103 2.07 -15.10 -1.78
C GLY A 103 1.76 -16.48 -1.20
N ASN A 104 0.54 -16.68 -0.66
CA ASN A 104 0.11 -17.99 -0.18
C ASN A 104 -0.09 -19.00 -1.34
N ASP A 105 -0.47 -18.55 -2.53
CA ASP A 105 -0.61 -19.41 -3.71
C ASP A 105 0.75 -19.94 -4.20
N GLU A 106 1.82 -19.13 -4.14
CA GLU A 106 3.19 -19.55 -4.51
C GLU A 106 3.83 -20.50 -3.48
N GLU A 107 3.52 -20.30 -2.19
CA GLU A 107 3.96 -21.20 -1.10
C GLU A 107 3.17 -22.53 -1.11
N GLY A 108 1.87 -22.47 -1.44
CA GLY A 108 1.01 -23.64 -1.59
C GLY A 108 1.33 -24.52 -2.80
N ASP A 109 1.78 -23.93 -3.92
CA ASP A 109 2.23 -24.67 -5.10
C ASP A 109 3.62 -25.30 -4.89
N SER A 110 4.52 -24.61 -4.17
CA SER A 110 5.83 -25.17 -3.77
C SER A 110 5.70 -26.32 -2.76
N ALA A 111 4.77 -26.24 -1.80
CA ALA A 111 4.51 -27.31 -0.83
C ALA A 111 3.91 -28.58 -1.48
N LYS A 112 3.09 -28.44 -2.53
CA LYS A 112 2.53 -29.58 -3.27
C LYS A 112 3.57 -30.35 -4.08
N LYS A 113 4.67 -29.72 -4.51
CA LYS A 113 5.76 -30.42 -5.23
C LYS A 113 6.67 -31.25 -4.33
N MET A 114 6.68 -31.00 -3.02
CA MET A 114 7.47 -31.77 -2.05
C MET A 114 6.75 -32.98 -1.45
N LEU A 115 5.44 -33.13 -1.72
CA LEU A 115 4.59 -34.19 -1.15
C LEU A 115 4.40 -35.41 -2.06
N PHE A 116 5.17 -35.53 -3.14
CA PHE A 116 5.30 -36.80 -3.85
C PHE A 116 6.58 -37.50 -3.38
N PRO A 117 6.53 -38.38 -2.35
CA PRO A 117 7.58 -39.36 -2.19
C PRO A 117 7.58 -40.25 -3.43
N ASN A 118 8.77 -40.53 -3.96
CA ASN A 118 8.99 -41.66 -4.83
C ASN A 118 8.35 -42.92 -4.20
N GLY A 119 7.22 -43.36 -4.74
CA GLY A 119 6.68 -44.71 -4.57
C GLY A 119 6.51 -45.25 -5.97
N GLN A 120 7.49 -46.02 -6.44
CA GLN A 120 7.41 -47.49 -6.58
C GLN A 120 6.45 -47.92 -7.67
#